data_AF-A0A7J7LV32-F1
#
_entry.id   AF-A0A7J7LV32-F1
#
_cell.length_a   1.000
_cell.length_b   1.000
_cell.length_c   1.000
_cell.angle_alpha   90.00
_cell.angle_beta   90.00
_cell.angle_gamma   90.00
#
_symmetry.space_group_name_H-M   'P 1'
#
loop_
_entity.id
_entity.type
_entity.pdbx_description
1 polymer ?
#
loop_
_entity_poly.entity_id
_entity_poly.type
_entity_poly.pdbx_seq_one_letter_code
_entity_poly.pdbx_strand_id
1 'polypeptide(L)'
;MLKSYGIKIDSKFAHVKGCVLSDPKKLVEPTRVNDQYLTNILLKINGNLSGLNSMLTTEHGLNIPVISKAPAIMLGMDVSHGSPGQSDVPSISAVIYL
;
A
#
# COMPACT_ATOMS: atom_id res chain seq x y z
N MET A 1 -1.46 -21.10 -10.23
CA MET A 1 -2.31 -20.69 -9.10
C MET A 1 -3.04 -19.37 -9.37
N LEU A 2 -2.40 -18.22 -9.60
CA LEU A 2 -3.14 -16.96 -9.91
C LEU A 2 -3.94 -17.00 -11.23
N LYS A 3 -3.44 -17.74 -12.23
CA LYS A 3 -4.17 -18.00 -13.49
C LYS A 3 -5.47 -18.82 -13.29
N SER A 4 -5.59 -19.62 -12.23
CA SER A 4 -6.82 -20.39 -11.97
C SER A 4 -7.93 -19.56 -11.31
N TYR A 5 -7.60 -18.35 -10.83
CA TYR A 5 -8.55 -17.33 -10.35
C TYR A 5 -8.85 -16.27 -11.42
N GLY A 6 -8.49 -16.51 -12.69
CA GLY A 6 -8.70 -15.57 -13.80
C GLY A 6 -7.75 -14.38 -13.84
N ILE A 7 -6.76 -14.31 -12.94
CA ILE A 7 -5.80 -13.20 -12.87
C ILE A 7 -4.68 -13.44 -13.89
N LYS A 8 -4.74 -12.71 -15.02
CA LYS A 8 -3.65 -12.64 -16.00
C LYS A 8 -2.64 -11.58 -15.55
N ILE A 9 -1.43 -12.00 -15.23
CA ILE A 9 -0.28 -11.10 -15.07
C ILE A 9 0.42 -11.06 -16.43
N ASP A 10 0.23 -9.96 -17.16
CA ASP A 10 0.96 -9.70 -18.39
C ASP A 10 2.34 -9.10 -18.04
N SER A 11 3.40 -9.72 -18.55
CA SER A 11 4.79 -9.30 -18.30
C SER A 11 5.15 -7.99 -19.02
N LYS A 12 4.21 -7.39 -19.77
CA LYS A 12 4.34 -6.04 -20.30
C LYS A 12 3.80 -5.04 -19.26
N PHE A 13 4.67 -4.61 -18.36
CA PHE A 13 4.37 -3.49 -17.46
C PHE A 13 4.20 -2.20 -18.29
N ALA A 14 2.97 -1.89 -18.67
CA ALA A 14 2.58 -0.57 -19.13
C ALA A 14 2.33 0.30 -17.88
N HIS A 15 3.30 1.16 -17.58
CA HIS A 15 3.16 2.39 -16.80
C HIS A 15 1.95 2.42 -15.84
N VAL A 16 2.10 1.85 -14.64
CA VAL A 16 1.23 2.18 -13.51
C VAL A 16 1.74 3.50 -12.97
N LYS A 17 1.03 4.60 -13.26
CA LYS A 17 1.36 5.94 -12.78
C LYS A 17 1.30 5.93 -11.25
N GLY A 18 2.46 5.76 -10.60
CA GLY A 18 2.62 5.75 -9.15
C GLY A 18 3.32 4.53 -8.53
N CYS A 19 3.59 3.47 -9.29
CA CYS A 19 4.33 2.31 -8.76
C CYS A 19 5.42 1.89 -9.75
N VAL A 20 6.63 2.45 -9.57
CA VAL A 20 7.82 1.87 -10.18
C VAL A 20 8.12 0.60 -9.41
N LEU A 21 7.62 -0.53 -9.91
CA LEU A 21 8.24 -1.80 -9.60
C LEU A 21 9.62 -1.72 -10.24
N SER A 22 10.64 -1.43 -9.43
CA SER A 22 12.04 -1.53 -9.82
C SER A 22 12.23 -2.82 -10.62
N ASP A 23 12.99 -2.74 -11.72
CA ASP A 23 13.32 -3.85 -12.65
C ASP A 23 13.26 -5.21 -11.95
N PRO A 24 12.71 -6.28 -12.57
CA PRO A 24 12.49 -7.58 -11.93
C PRO A 24 13.82 -8.27 -11.57
N LYS A 25 14.53 -7.75 -10.58
CA LYS A 25 15.63 -8.39 -9.90
C LYS A 25 15.00 -9.44 -9.01
N LYS A 26 14.92 -10.65 -9.55
CA LYS A 26 14.46 -11.88 -8.89
C LYS A 26 13.18 -11.69 -8.07
N LEU A 27 12.03 -11.80 -8.72
CA LEU A 27 10.87 -12.34 -8.02
C LEU A 27 11.28 -13.72 -7.50
N VAL A 28 11.63 -13.78 -6.21
CA VAL A 28 11.83 -15.05 -5.52
C VAL A 28 10.48 -15.75 -5.60
N GLU A 29 10.42 -16.83 -6.35
CA GLU A 29 9.22 -17.66 -6.38
C GLU A 29 8.93 -18.07 -4.93
N PRO A 30 7.75 -17.73 -4.39
CA PRO A 30 7.46 -18.03 -3.00
C PRO A 30 7.53 -19.54 -2.82
N THR A 31 8.52 -19.98 -2.05
CA THR A 31 8.81 -21.41 -1.82
C THR A 31 7.63 -22.11 -1.14
N ARG A 32 6.73 -21.33 -0.52
CA ARG A 32 5.48 -21.77 0.09
C ARG A 32 4.39 -20.73 -0.10
N VAL A 33 3.42 -21.04 -0.95
CA VAL A 33 2.17 -20.27 -1.06
C VAL A 33 1.17 -20.84 -0.05
N ASN A 34 0.69 -20.00 0.86
CA ASN A 34 -0.37 -20.34 1.81
C ASN A 34 -1.50 -19.31 1.74
N ASP A 35 -2.65 -19.62 2.35
CA ASP A 35 -3.81 -18.74 2.31
C ASP A 35 -3.53 -17.37 2.93
N GLN A 36 -2.72 -17.31 3.99
CA GLN A 36 -2.30 -16.05 4.60
C GLN A 36 -1.50 -15.16 3.65
N TYR A 37 -0.59 -15.75 2.87
CA TYR A 37 0.21 -15.05 1.87
C TYR A 37 -0.67 -14.49 0.77
N LEU A 38 -1.63 -15.28 0.28
CA LEU A 38 -2.60 -14.83 -0.72
C LEU A 38 -3.47 -13.69 -0.19
N THR A 39 -3.98 -13.81 1.04
CA THR A 39 -4.75 -12.73 1.71
C THR A 39 -3.96 -11.43 1.77
N ASN A 40 -2.69 -11.48 2.21
CA ASN A 40 -1.85 -10.29 2.30
C ASN A 40 -1.60 -9.63 0.92
N ILE A 41 -1.47 -10.43 -0.14
CA ILE A 41 -1.35 -9.90 -1.50
C ILE A 41 -2.65 -9.23 -1.93
N LEU A 42 -3.79 -9.88 -1.72
CA LEU A 42 -5.09 -9.34 -2.11
C LEU A 42 -5.37 -8.01 -1.39
N LEU A 43 -5.01 -7.88 -0.12
CA LEU A 43 -5.12 -6.62 0.64
C LEU A 43 -4.27 -5.50 0.02
N LYS A 44 -3.05 -5.79 -0.45
CA LYS A 44 -2.20 -4.80 -1.14
C LYS A 44 -2.75 -4.41 -2.50
N ILE A 45 -3.26 -5.37 -3.27
CA ILE A 45 -3.88 -5.12 -4.57
C ILE A 45 -5.12 -4.25 -4.41
N ASN A 46 -5.99 -4.56 -3.44
CA ASN A 46 -7.20 -3.79 -3.19
C ASN A 46 -6.88 -2.33 -2.84
N GLY A 47 -5.87 -2.09 -2.00
CA GLY A 47 -5.41 -0.72 -1.69
C GLY A 47 -4.87 0.03 -2.92
N ASN A 48 -4.09 -0.63 -3.78
CA ASN A 48 -3.57 -0.02 -5.01
C ASN A 48 -4.67 0.34 -6.03
N LEU A 49 -5.79 -0.40 -6.01
CA LEU A 49 -6.97 -0.12 -6.83
C LEU A 49 -7.93 0.88 -6.17
N SER A 50 -7.49 1.59 -5.12
CA SER A 50 -8.30 2.52 -4.32
C SER A 50 -9.51 1.88 -3.63
N GLY A 51 -9.45 0.56 -3.40
CA GLY A 51 -10.46 -0.18 -2.65
C GLY A 51 -10.28 -0.05 -1.13
N LEU A 52 -11.37 -0.21 -0.38
CA LEU A 52 -11.37 -0.21 1.08
C LEU A 52 -11.20 -1.63 1.61
N ASN A 53 -10.17 -1.88 2.42
CA ASN A 53 -9.91 -3.20 3.02
C ASN A 53 -10.75 -3.45 4.28
N SER A 54 -10.94 -2.43 5.10
CA SER A 54 -11.69 -2.50 6.35
C SER A 54 -12.10 -1.10 6.76
N MET A 55 -13.20 -0.98 7.49
CA MET A 55 -13.69 0.27 8.05
C MET A 55 -13.89 0.09 9.56
N LEU A 56 -13.59 1.12 10.35
CA LEU A 56 -13.83 1.09 11.79
C LEU A 56 -15.33 0.95 12.05
N THR A 57 -15.72 0.06 12.97
CA THR A 57 -17.14 -0.21 13.28
C THR A 57 -17.89 1.05 13.72
N THR A 58 -17.19 2.00 14.34
CA THR A 58 -17.72 3.29 14.80
C THR A 58 -18.00 4.29 13.68
N GLU A 59 -17.45 4.09 12.48
CA GLU A 59 -17.69 4.96 11.31
C GLU A 59 -19.08 4.72 10.71
N HIS A 60 -19.63 3.50 10.84
CA HIS A 60 -21.01 3.22 10.41
C HIS A 60 -22.04 4.11 11.12
N GLY A 61 -21.73 4.59 12.32
CA GLY A 61 -22.57 5.50 13.10
C GLY A 61 -22.05 6.93 13.17
N LEU A 62 -21.02 7.30 12.37
CA LEU A 62 -20.34 8.61 12.46
C LEU A 62 -19.94 8.96 13.90
N ASN A 63 -19.47 7.97 14.66
CA ASN A 63 -19.34 8.11 16.10
C ASN A 63 -17.89 8.29 16.55
N ILE A 64 -16.97 8.64 15.64
CA ILE A 64 -15.62 9.01 16.02
C ILE A 64 -15.64 10.46 16.51
N PRO A 65 -15.47 10.71 17.82
CA PRO A 65 -15.54 12.04 18.38
C PRO A 65 -14.47 12.92 17.73
N VAL A 66 -14.86 14.13 17.32
CA VAL A 66 -14.06 15.17 16.62
C VAL A 66 -14.13 15.10 15.09
N ILE A 67 -13.76 13.99 14.45
CA ILE A 67 -13.73 13.94 12.97
C ILE A 67 -15.12 13.84 12.31
N SER A 68 -16.14 13.38 13.04
CA SER A 68 -17.48 13.19 12.47
C SER A 68 -18.42 14.39 12.63
N LYS A 69 -18.03 15.39 13.44
CA LYS A 69 -18.87 16.56 13.77
C LYS A 69 -18.76 17.71 12.78
N ALA A 70 -17.70 17.74 11.99
CA ALA A 70 -17.42 18.74 10.97
C ALA A 70 -16.49 18.12 9.90
N PRO A 71 -16.43 18.66 8.68
CA PRO A 71 -15.48 18.19 7.66
C PRO A 71 -14.04 18.21 8.21
N ALA A 72 -13.42 17.04 8.28
CA ALA A 72 -12.06 16.85 8.82
C ALA A 72 -11.19 16.09 7.81
N ILE A 73 -9.91 16.44 7.76
CA ILE A 73 -8.88 15.76 6.95
C ILE A 73 -7.85 15.17 7.92
N MET A 74 -7.47 13.91 7.70
CA MET A 74 -6.38 13.28 8.46
C MET A 74 -5.06 13.47 7.72
N LEU A 75 -4.03 14.00 8.39
CA LEU A 75 -2.70 14.21 7.82
C LEU A 75 -1.66 13.34 8.54
N GLY A 76 -0.92 12.53 7.79
CA GLY A 76 0.26 11.79 8.26
C GLY A 76 1.53 12.38 7.65
N MET A 77 2.57 12.59 8.48
CA MET A 77 3.86 13.14 8.04
C MET A 77 4.98 12.24 8.53
N ASP A 78 5.98 12.00 7.67
CA ASP A 78 7.18 11.25 8.02
C ASP A 78 8.43 11.89 7.41
N VAL A 79 9.56 11.75 8.09
CA VAL A 79 10.88 12.15 7.60
C VAL A 79 11.84 10.97 7.75
N SER A 80 12.36 10.51 6.63
CA SER A 80 13.34 9.43 6.56
C SER A 80 14.74 10.01 6.32
N HIS A 81 15.70 9.59 7.15
CA HIS A 81 17.12 9.95 7.04
C HIS A 81 17.95 8.79 6.50
N GLY A 82 19.14 9.09 5.99
CA GLY A 82 20.12 8.06 5.62
C GLY A 82 20.59 7.24 6.83
N SER A 83 21.14 6.06 6.57
CA SER A 83 21.74 5.22 7.60
C SER A 83 22.87 5.96 8.35
N PRO A 84 23.12 5.63 9.63
CA PRO A 84 24.23 6.22 10.38
C PRO A 84 25.56 6.10 9.59
N GLY A 85 26.23 7.23 9.38
CA GLY A 85 27.47 7.31 8.59
C GLY A 85 27.30 7.73 7.13
N GLN A 86 26.08 7.89 6.61
CA GLN A 86 25.81 8.46 5.30
C GLN A 86 25.39 9.93 5.42
N SER A 87 26.37 10.82 5.66
CA SER A 87 26.14 12.27 5.81
C SER A 87 25.69 12.97 4.54
N ASP A 88 26.00 12.38 3.39
CA ASP A 88 25.80 13.02 2.07
C ASP A 88 24.43 12.64 1.45
N VAL A 89 23.64 11.82 2.14
CA VAL A 89 22.30 11.43 1.67
C VAL A 89 21.27 12.44 2.18
N PRO A 90 20.54 13.13 1.28
CA PRO A 90 19.52 14.08 1.70
C PRO A 90 18.37 13.35 2.41
N SER A 91 17.75 14.05 3.36
CA SER A 91 16.57 13.54 4.06
C SER A 91 15.34 13.65 3.16
N ILE A 92 14.43 12.68 3.25
CA ILE A 92 13.19 12.64 2.46
C ILE A 92 12.01 12.84 3.39
N SER A 93 11.15 13.79 3.06
CA SER A 93 9.90 14.04 3.80
C SER A 93 8.69 13.66 2.96
N ALA A 94 7.71 13.00 3.56
CA ALA A 94 6.46 12.62 2.92
C ALA A 94 5.25 13.10 3.74
N VAL A 95 4.21 13.54 3.05
CA VAL A 95 2.93 13.92 3.64
C VAL A 95 1.81 13.16 2.92
N ILE A 96 0.92 12.54 3.69
CA ILE A 96 -0.23 11.76 3.21
C ILE A 96 -1.49 12.35 3.84
N TYR A 97 -2.57 12.41 3.07
CA TYR A 97 -3.87 12.88 3.55
C TYR A 97 -5.00 11.90 3.20
N LEU A 98 -6.03 11.87 4.04
CA LEU A 98 -7.30 11.19 3.79
C LEU A 98 -8.47 12.13 4.13
#